data_AF-A0A7X3VGU1-F1
#
_entry.id   AF-A0A7X3VGU1-F1
#
_cell.length_a   1.000
_cell.length_b   1.000
_cell.length_c   1.000
_cell.angle_alpha   90.00
_cell.angle_beta   90.00
_cell.angle_gamma   90.00
#
_symmetry.space_group_name_H-M   'P 1'
#
loop_
_entity.id
_entity.type
_entity.pdbx_description
1 polymer ?
#
loop_
_entity_poly.entity_id
_entity_poly.type
_entity_poly.pdbx_seq_one_letter_code
_entity_poly.pdbx_strand_id
1 'polypeptide(L)'
;MQDPRHYYYAHISSDSGNHRVHNGIFKVNGSERYRIGGAGTPPALPSADWHRIKVVRSVESGSIEVFVSGEASPLFSVIDQDYLYGWVGVGSFNETGDFDDFHLSGTASGECRLERISPLDEN
;
A
#
# COMPACT_ATOMS: atom_id res chain seq x y z
N MET A 1 -7.96 0.45 3.42
CA MET A 1 -8.13 1.35 4.58
C MET A 1 -9.52 1.18 5.13
N GLN A 2 -9.67 0.70 6.37
CA GLN A 2 -10.97 0.59 7.02
C GLN A 2 -11.42 1.98 7.50
N ASP A 3 -10.51 2.69 8.16
CA ASP A 3 -10.66 4.06 8.64
C ASP A 3 -9.26 4.73 8.75
N PRO A 4 -9.16 6.02 9.14
CA PRO A 4 -7.88 6.74 9.27
C PRO A 4 -6.88 6.22 10.30
N ARG A 5 -7.21 5.17 11.05
CA ARG A 5 -6.39 4.54 12.08
C ARG A 5 -6.19 3.05 11.87
N HIS A 6 -6.80 2.45 10.83
CA HIS A 6 -6.71 1.01 10.55
C HIS A 6 -6.51 0.76 9.05
N TYR A 7 -5.25 0.67 8.63
CA TYR A 7 -4.88 0.46 7.23
C TYR A 7 -3.46 -0.06 7.07
N TYR A 8 -3.20 -0.68 5.91
CA TYR A 8 -1.84 -0.87 5.42
C TYR A 8 -1.48 0.24 4.46
N TYR A 9 -0.20 0.57 4.39
CA TYR A 9 0.35 1.37 3.31
C TYR A 9 1.73 0.86 2.92
N ALA A 10 2.07 0.97 1.63
CA ALA A 10 3.43 0.81 1.16
C ALA A 10 4.11 2.19 1.17
N HIS A 11 5.23 2.31 1.89
CA HIS A 11 6.07 3.50 1.80
C HIS A 11 7.11 3.28 0.72
N ILE A 12 7.16 4.14 -0.29
CA ILE A 12 8.09 4.09 -1.42
C ILE A 12 8.99 5.33 -1.36
N SER A 13 10.31 5.15 -1.38
CA SER A 13 11.30 6.20 -1.14
C SER A 13 12.62 5.92 -1.88
N SER A 14 13.45 6.95 -2.03
CA SER A 14 14.82 6.87 -2.53
C SER A 14 15.84 6.36 -1.49
N ASP A 15 15.47 6.27 -0.22
CA ASP A 15 16.34 5.68 0.81
C ASP A 15 16.31 4.16 0.79
N SER A 16 17.36 3.49 1.26
CA SER A 16 17.26 2.04 1.48
C SER A 16 16.28 1.69 2.61
N GLY A 17 15.76 0.46 2.59
CA GLY A 17 14.97 -0.14 3.65
C GLY A 17 15.72 -0.33 4.98
N ASN A 18 16.97 0.11 5.10
CA ASN A 18 17.66 0.22 6.39
C ASN A 18 17.19 1.44 7.20
N HIS A 19 16.64 2.46 6.54
CA HIS A 19 15.95 3.55 7.23
C HIS A 19 14.59 3.03 7.72
N ARG A 20 14.42 2.93 9.05
CA ARG A 20 13.30 2.19 9.67
C ARG A 20 11.91 2.65 9.26
N VAL A 21 11.78 3.88 8.76
CA VAL A 21 10.50 4.47 8.35
C VAL A 21 10.32 4.58 6.83
N HIS A 22 11.30 4.19 5.99
CA HIS A 22 11.25 4.30 4.51
C HIS A 22 11.44 2.97 3.80
N ASN A 23 10.70 2.72 2.71
CA ASN A 23 10.73 1.46 1.96
C ASN A 23 10.28 0.25 2.78
N GLY A 24 8.99 -0.03 2.67
CA GLY A 24 8.38 -1.22 3.24
C GLY A 24 6.87 -1.16 3.28
N ILE A 25 6.28 -2.25 3.74
CA ILE A 25 4.85 -2.34 4.03
C ILE A 25 4.69 -2.04 5.52
N PHE A 26 3.80 -1.11 5.82
CA PHE A 26 3.51 -0.66 7.17
C PHE A 26 2.04 -0.93 7.49
N LYS A 27 1.80 -1.18 8.77
CA LYS A 27 0.47 -1.33 9.33
C LYS A 27 0.24 -0.21 10.32
N VAL A 28 -0.92 0.43 10.19
CA VAL A 28 -1.45 1.38 11.17
C VAL A 28 -2.57 0.68 11.90
N ASN A 29 -2.45 0.58 13.22
CA ASN A 29 -3.42 -0.03 14.10
C ASN A 29 -3.69 0.91 15.29
N GLY A 30 -4.78 1.65 15.23
CA GLY A 30 -5.08 2.70 16.20
C GLY A 30 -4.10 3.87 16.10
N SER A 31 -3.29 4.06 17.13
CA SER A 31 -2.24 5.11 17.17
C SER A 31 -0.84 4.59 16.84
N GLU A 32 -0.70 3.27 16.66
CA GLU A 32 0.58 2.65 16.38
C GLU A 32 0.80 2.45 14.88
N ARG A 33 2.04 2.66 14.46
CA ARG A 33 2.49 2.41 13.10
C ARG A 33 3.81 1.66 13.12
N TYR A 34 3.84 0.49 12.50
CA TYR A 34 5.05 -0.34 12.45
C TYR A 34 5.23 -1.01 11.09
N ARG A 35 6.49 -1.26 10.73
CA ARG A 35 6.84 -1.97 9.50
C ARG A 35 6.57 -3.46 9.69
N ILE A 36 5.94 -4.08 8.69
CA ILE A 36 5.67 -5.51 8.63
C ILE A 36 6.38 -6.21 7.44
N GLY A 37 6.98 -5.45 6.50
CA GLY A 37 7.79 -6.02 5.41
C GLY A 37 8.74 -4.99 4.78
N GLY A 38 9.78 -5.46 4.09
CA GLY A 38 10.71 -4.62 3.30
C GLY A 38 11.97 -4.11 4.02
N ALA A 39 12.30 -4.62 5.21
CA ALA A 39 13.57 -4.30 5.89
C ALA A 39 14.78 -4.71 5.03
N GLY A 40 15.79 -3.83 4.96
CA GLY A 40 17.04 -4.09 4.23
C GLY A 40 16.95 -4.04 2.71
N THR A 41 15.80 -3.65 2.16
CA THR A 41 15.61 -3.54 0.70
C THR A 41 16.45 -2.40 0.10
N PRO A 42 16.85 -2.51 -1.17
CA PRO A 42 17.41 -1.37 -1.89
C PRO A 42 16.39 -0.23 -2.04
N PRO A 43 16.83 0.99 -2.41
CA PRO A 43 15.94 2.07 -2.80
C PRO A 43 14.88 1.64 -3.82
N ALA A 44 13.62 1.91 -3.52
CA ALA A 44 12.50 1.69 -4.44
C ALA A 44 12.43 2.78 -5.53
N LEU A 45 12.92 3.99 -5.25
CA LEU A 45 13.02 5.10 -6.23
C LEU A 45 14.48 5.50 -6.39
N PRO A 46 15.28 4.76 -7.17
CA PRO A 46 16.70 5.04 -7.33
C PRO A 46 16.99 6.31 -8.15
N SER A 47 16.00 6.86 -8.88
CA SER A 47 16.11 8.12 -9.61
C SER A 47 14.82 8.95 -9.50
N ALA A 48 14.83 10.13 -10.13
CA ALA A 48 13.67 11.01 -10.24
C ALA A 48 12.79 10.69 -11.48
N ASP A 49 13.07 9.58 -12.17
CA ASP A 49 12.28 9.16 -13.32
C ASP A 49 10.93 8.56 -12.88
N TRP A 50 10.01 8.37 -13.82
CA TRP A 50 8.75 7.67 -13.54
C TRP A 50 9.01 6.19 -13.24
N HIS A 51 8.56 5.75 -12.06
CA HIS A 51 8.63 4.35 -11.64
C HIS A 51 7.23 3.75 -11.56
N ARG A 52 7.00 2.63 -12.25
CA ARG A 52 5.75 1.88 -12.11
C ARG A 52 5.73 1.11 -10.79
N ILE A 53 4.76 1.43 -9.93
CA ILE A 53 4.50 0.69 -8.70
C ILE A 53 3.28 -0.20 -8.91
N LYS A 54 3.40 -1.48 -8.56
CA LYS A 54 2.29 -2.43 -8.56
C LYS A 54 2.16 -3.06 -7.19
N VAL A 55 0.97 -2.99 -6.61
CA VAL A 55 0.63 -3.68 -5.36
C VAL A 55 -0.30 -4.84 -5.70
N VAL A 56 0.04 -6.05 -5.26
CA VAL A 56 -0.82 -7.23 -5.37
C VAL A 56 -1.24 -7.63 -3.97
N ARG A 57 -2.55 -7.79 -3.78
CA ARG A 57 -3.16 -8.17 -2.50
C ARG A 57 -4.05 -9.38 -2.72
N SER A 58 -3.83 -10.44 -1.96
CA SER A 58 -4.79 -11.54 -1.81
C SER A 58 -5.35 -11.52 -0.40
N VAL A 59 -6.67 -11.39 -0.28
CA VAL A 59 -7.36 -11.43 1.02
C VAL A 59 -7.45 -12.86 1.56
N GLU A 60 -7.54 -13.84 0.66
CA GLU A 60 -7.64 -15.27 1.01
C GLU A 60 -6.35 -15.76 1.68
N SER A 61 -5.20 -15.49 1.06
CA SER A 61 -3.91 -15.87 1.64
C SER A 61 -3.35 -14.84 2.62
N GLY A 62 -3.86 -13.60 2.59
CA GLY A 62 -3.29 -12.49 3.34
C GLY A 62 -2.02 -11.91 2.72
N SER A 63 -1.66 -12.23 1.48
CA SER A 63 -0.45 -11.68 0.86
C SER A 63 -0.58 -10.19 0.54
N ILE A 64 0.48 -9.43 0.79
CA ILE A 64 0.67 -8.05 0.29
C ILE A 64 2.04 -8.01 -0.36
N GLU A 65 2.09 -7.74 -1.65
CA GLU A 65 3.31 -7.73 -2.44
C GLU A 65 3.43 -6.42 -3.20
N VAL A 66 4.62 -5.82 -3.18
CA VAL A 66 4.91 -4.54 -3.85
C VAL A 66 6.04 -4.75 -4.85
N PHE A 67 5.76 -4.43 -6.10
CA PHE A 67 6.66 -4.53 -7.23
C PHE A 67 7.01 -3.13 -7.72
N VAL A 68 8.25 -2.96 -8.18
CA VAL A 68 8.80 -1.68 -8.62
C VAL A 68 9.33 -1.86 -10.04
N SER A 69 9.13 -0.86 -10.91
CA SER A 69 9.68 -0.80 -12.27
C SER A 69 9.42 -2.04 -13.16
N GLY A 70 8.35 -2.79 -12.89
CA GLY A 70 7.99 -3.98 -13.67
C GLY A 70 8.81 -5.23 -13.35
N GLU A 71 9.56 -5.25 -12.25
CA GLU A 71 10.30 -6.42 -11.80
C GLU A 71 9.40 -7.65 -11.57
N ALA A 72 9.95 -8.84 -11.86
CA ALA A 72 9.21 -10.09 -11.74
C ALA A 72 9.04 -10.56 -10.28
N SER A 73 9.95 -10.16 -9.40
CA SER A 73 9.90 -10.49 -7.97
C SER A 73 9.48 -9.25 -7.16
N PRO A 74 8.71 -9.42 -6.07
CA PRO A 74 8.32 -8.30 -5.24
C PRO A 74 9.54 -7.73 -4.50
N LEU A 75 9.61 -6.40 -4.42
CA LEU A 75 10.59 -5.71 -3.57
C LEU A 75 10.18 -5.83 -2.10
N PHE A 76 8.88 -5.73 -1.80
CA PHE A 76 8.33 -5.96 -0.47
C PHE A 76 7.30 -7.10 -0.52
N SER A 77 7.33 -7.99 0.47
CA SER A 77 6.29 -9.01 0.64
C SER A 77 6.03 -9.25 2.13
N VAL A 78 4.77 -9.50 2.48
CA VAL A 78 4.32 -9.89 3.82
C VAL A 78 3.01 -10.67 3.72
N ILE A 79 2.75 -11.53 4.71
CA ILE A 79 1.44 -12.15 4.94
C ILE A 79 0.82 -11.52 6.20
N ASP A 80 -0.35 -10.89 6.07
CA ASP A 80 -1.12 -10.31 7.18
C ASP A 80 -2.61 -10.23 6.79
N GLN A 81 -3.51 -10.63 7.68
CA GLN A 81 -4.96 -10.79 7.42
C GLN A 81 -5.85 -9.86 8.25
N ASP A 82 -5.29 -8.92 9.01
CA ASP A 82 -6.10 -8.12 9.95
C ASP A 82 -7.07 -7.18 9.23
N TYR A 83 -6.68 -6.59 8.09
CA TYR A 83 -7.55 -5.73 7.29
C TYR A 83 -7.78 -6.35 5.90
N LEU A 84 -8.99 -6.86 5.68
CA LEU A 84 -9.32 -7.60 4.45
C LEU A 84 -9.84 -6.68 3.34
N TYR A 85 -10.58 -5.63 3.67
CA TYR A 85 -11.19 -4.72 2.70
C TYR A 85 -10.99 -3.24 3.06
N GLY A 86 -11.60 -2.34 2.30
CA GLY A 86 -11.64 -0.92 2.56
C GLY A 86 -11.16 -0.08 1.38
N TRP A 87 -10.98 1.22 1.64
CA TRP A 87 -10.62 2.22 0.63
C TRP A 87 -9.16 2.09 0.19
N VAL A 88 -8.91 2.48 -1.05
CA VAL A 88 -7.56 2.59 -1.65
C VAL A 88 -7.27 4.06 -1.89
N GLY A 89 -6.04 4.49 -1.62
CA GLY A 89 -5.59 5.86 -1.85
C GLY A 89 -4.10 5.91 -2.14
N VAL A 90 -3.67 7.04 -2.69
CA VAL A 90 -2.27 7.39 -2.96
C VAL A 90 -2.00 8.78 -2.40
N GLY A 91 -0.76 9.04 -2.01
CA GLY A 91 -0.36 10.33 -1.47
C GLY A 91 1.12 10.36 -1.14
N SER A 92 1.62 11.56 -0.82
CA SER A 92 3.00 11.79 -0.38
C SER A 92 3.06 12.15 1.10
N PHE A 93 4.27 12.11 1.67
CA PHE A 93 4.53 12.44 3.07
C PHE A 93 5.83 13.23 3.14
N ASN A 94 5.80 14.44 3.70
CA ASN A 94 6.91 15.41 3.81
C ASN A 94 7.51 15.95 2.50
N GLU A 95 7.44 15.23 1.39
CA GLU A 95 7.90 15.67 0.07
C GLU A 95 6.76 15.75 -0.95
N THR A 96 6.99 16.47 -2.06
CA THR A 96 6.08 16.46 -3.22
C THR A 96 6.24 15.14 -3.98
N GLY A 97 5.13 14.50 -4.32
CA GLY A 97 5.11 13.33 -5.17
C GLY A 97 4.13 13.52 -6.32
N ASP A 98 4.55 13.14 -7.53
CA ASP A 98 3.70 13.12 -8.72
C ASP A 98 3.17 11.69 -8.95
N PHE A 99 1.89 11.58 -9.30
CA PHE A 99 1.22 10.31 -9.54
C PHE A 99 0.41 10.42 -10.84
N ASP A 100 0.53 9.41 -11.69
CA ASP A 100 -0.25 9.28 -12.93
C ASP A 100 -0.57 7.80 -13.21
N ASP A 101 -1.50 7.53 -14.14
CA ASP A 101 -1.92 6.20 -14.59
C ASP A 101 -2.40 5.27 -13.45
N PHE A 102 -3.15 5.82 -12.49
CA PHE A 102 -3.70 5.04 -11.38
C PHE A 102 -4.78 4.07 -11.87
N HIS A 103 -4.53 2.77 -11.72
CA HIS A 103 -5.46 1.71 -12.08
C HIS A 103 -5.67 0.76 -10.91
N LEU A 104 -6.93 0.49 -10.59
CA LEU A 104 -7.33 -0.49 -9.60
C LEU A 104 -8.18 -1.57 -10.28
N SER A 105 -7.74 -2.81 -10.18
CA SER A 105 -8.46 -3.98 -10.66
C SER A 105 -8.39 -5.10 -9.63
N GLY A 106 -9.39 -5.97 -9.65
CA GLY A 106 -9.48 -7.10 -8.73
C GLY A 106 -10.67 -7.97 -9.06
N THR A 107 -10.65 -9.19 -8.54
CA THR A 107 -11.80 -10.08 -8.53
C THR A 107 -12.45 -10.03 -7.17
N ALA A 108 -13.77 -10.08 -7.13
CA ALA A 108 -14.48 -10.18 -5.85
C ALA A 108 -14.11 -11.51 -5.19
N SER A 109 -13.53 -11.45 -3.98
CA SER A 109 -13.62 -12.56 -3.03
C SER A 109 -15.05 -12.56 -2.47
N GLY A 110 -15.65 -13.74 -2.26
CA GLY A 110 -17.04 -13.88 -1.81
C GLY A 110 -17.43 -12.96 -0.64
N GLU A 111 -18.69 -12.51 -0.67
CA GLU A 111 -19.35 -11.59 0.29
C GLU A 111 -18.74 -10.18 0.47
N CYS A 112 -18.22 -9.56 -0.59
CA CYS A 112 -18.12 -8.10 -0.59
C CYS A 112 -19.49 -7.49 -0.96
N ARG A 113 -20.36 -7.25 0.03
CA ARG A 113 -21.58 -6.45 -0.19
C ARG A 113 -21.15 -4.98 -0.35
N LEU A 114 -21.03 -4.55 -1.60
CA LEU A 114 -20.94 -3.13 -1.96
C LEU A 114 -22.25 -2.45 -1.53
N GLU A 115 -22.34 -2.01 -0.28
CA GLU A 115 -23.33 -1.00 0.07
C GLU A 115 -22.83 0.31 -0.55
N ARG A 116 -23.50 0.74 -1.63
CA ARG A 116 -23.32 2.08 -2.18
C ARG A 116 -23.58 3.06 -1.05
N ILE A 117 -22.52 3.66 -0.51
CA ILE A 117 -22.66 4.85 0.33
C ILE A 117 -23.11 5.97 -0.61
N SER A 118 -24.37 6.38 -0.45
CA SER A 118 -24.89 7.61 -1.06
C SER A 118 -23.94 8.75 -0.73
N PRO A 119 -23.71 9.73 -1.63
CA PRO A 119 -23.05 10.97 -1.24
C PRO A 119 -23.80 11.52 -0.01
N LEU A 120 -23.02 11.85 1.02
CA LEU A 120 -23.48 12.32 2.32
C LEU A 120 -24.60 13.34 2.14
N ASP A 121 -25.75 13.10 2.79
CA ASP A 121 -26.73 14.14 3.05
C ASP A 121 -26.02 15.25 3.82
N GLU A 122 -25.81 16.38 3.15
CA GLU A 122 -25.28 17.59 3.77
C GLU A 122 -26.25 18.04 4.87
N ASN A 123 -25.71 18.27 6.07
CA ASN A 123 -26.38 19.01 7.13
C ASN A 123 -25.37 19.84 7.91
#